data_AF-A0A1E4G0B2-F1
#
_entry.id   AF-A0A1E4G0B2-F1
#
_cell.length_a   1.000
_cell.length_b   1.000
_cell.length_c   1.000
_cell.angle_alpha   90.00
_cell.angle_beta   90.00
_cell.angle_gamma   90.00
#
_symmetry.space_group_name_H-M   'P 1'
#
loop_
_entity.id
_entity.type
_entity.pdbx_description
1 polymer ?
#
loop_
_entity_poly.entity_id
_entity_poly.type
_entity_poly.pdbx_seq_one_letter_code
_entity_poly.pdbx_strand_id
1 'polypeptide(L)'
;MRRRGFTLLEAVLSLAVLGSLMLVIFAVFSVGVAGFRVGTSRLQLQSDLRRVLAPLRKDLENSSFQSMSSTALEIPSLPARRDGLCLNGLRDALSDSSYAAGSGLPQWDCFVLYFATQDLPEGRLVRLLLRDTTPSVLSLPRSLTAADLSLANPDLIGREIRVLSDLILDFRVRLDPSNQMIQLGLKLRSKAGKSRVEVLEIETIIDPANTSPRL
;
A
#
# COMPACT_ATOMS: atom_id res chain seq x y z
N MET A 1 34.06 -66.11 29.45
CA MET A 1 33.58 -64.97 28.65
C MET A 1 32.14 -64.66 29.06
N ARG A 2 31.91 -63.66 29.93
CA ARG A 2 30.56 -63.31 30.39
C ARG A 2 29.84 -62.51 29.29
N ARG A 3 28.95 -63.16 28.54
CA ARG A 3 27.93 -62.50 27.72
C ARG A 3 26.93 -61.85 28.67
N ARG A 4 27.16 -60.59 29.05
CA ARG A 4 26.14 -59.77 29.71
C ARG A 4 25.11 -59.43 28.64
N GLY A 5 23.94 -60.07 28.73
CA GLY A 5 22.80 -59.72 27.88
C GLY A 5 22.47 -58.24 28.09
N PHE A 6 22.40 -57.51 26.98
CA PHE A 6 21.87 -56.14 26.92
C PHE A 6 20.58 -56.10 27.74
N THR A 7 20.63 -55.40 28.87
CA THR A 7 19.52 -55.41 29.81
C THR A 7 18.40 -54.53 29.24
N LEU A 8 17.16 -54.99 29.28
CA LEU A 8 15.97 -54.23 28.84
C LEU A 8 15.94 -52.81 29.43
N LEU A 9 16.50 -52.64 30.64
CA LEU A 9 16.74 -51.37 31.31
C LEU A 9 17.60 -50.39 30.49
N GLU A 10 18.68 -50.87 29.88
CA GLU A 10 19.58 -50.05 29.05
C GLU A 10 18.89 -49.55 27.78
N ALA A 11 18.02 -50.38 27.19
CA ALA A 11 17.20 -49.98 26.04
C ALA A 11 16.14 -48.93 26.42
N VAL A 12 15.47 -49.10 27.57
CA VAL A 12 14.50 -48.14 28.08
C VAL A 12 15.16 -46.80 28.41
N LEU A 13 16.33 -46.83 29.07
CA LEU A 13 17.11 -45.62 29.36
C LEU A 13 17.52 -44.90 28.08
N SER A 14 18.01 -45.64 27.08
CA SER A 14 18.40 -45.08 25.78
C SER A 14 17.22 -44.43 25.06
N LEU A 15 16.03 -45.07 25.07
CA LEU A 15 14.82 -44.51 24.50
C LEU A 15 14.35 -43.24 25.24
N ALA A 16 14.46 -43.22 26.57
CA ALA A 16 14.09 -42.05 27.37
C ALA A 16 15.02 -40.85 27.09
N VAL A 17 16.33 -41.08 26.99
CA VAL A 17 17.32 -40.05 26.64
C VAL A 17 17.14 -39.56 25.21
N LEU A 18 16.91 -40.47 24.25
CA LEU A 18 16.66 -40.10 22.87
C LEU A 18 15.35 -39.33 22.72
N GLY A 19 14.30 -39.76 23.41
CA GLY A 19 13.00 -39.10 23.43
C GLY A 19 13.08 -37.69 24.02
N SER A 20 13.79 -37.52 25.13
CA SER A 20 13.99 -36.20 25.74
C SER A 20 14.82 -35.27 24.84
N LEU A 21 15.87 -35.79 24.20
CA LEU A 21 16.66 -35.03 23.24
C LEU A 21 15.80 -34.57 22.06
N MET A 22 14.97 -35.46 21.49
CA MET A 22 14.07 -35.11 20.39
C MET A 22 13.05 -34.05 20.81
N LEU A 23 12.49 -34.14 22.02
CA LEU A 23 11.58 -33.11 22.55
C LEU A 23 12.25 -31.73 22.62
N VAL A 24 13.51 -31.66 23.09
CA VAL A 24 14.27 -30.41 23.15
C VAL A 24 14.49 -29.85 21.73
N ILE A 25 14.87 -30.69 20.77
CA ILE A 25 15.09 -30.28 19.38
C ILE A 25 13.78 -29.74 18.77
N PHE A 26 12.65 -30.45 18.93
CA PHE A 26 11.36 -30.01 18.42
C PHE A 26 10.87 -28.73 19.10
N ALA A 27 11.13 -28.55 20.40
CA ALA A 27 10.81 -27.32 21.11
C ALA A 27 11.57 -26.12 20.52
N VAL A 28 12.89 -26.24 20.32
CA VAL A 28 13.71 -25.19 19.70
C VAL A 28 13.24 -24.90 18.28
N PHE A 29 12.96 -25.93 17.49
CA PHE A 29 12.47 -25.77 16.11
C PHE A 29 11.11 -25.07 16.06
N SER A 30 10.18 -25.42 16.96
CA SER A 30 8.87 -24.77 17.06
C SER A 30 9.00 -23.26 17.32
N VAL A 31 9.88 -22.87 18.23
CA VAL A 31 10.17 -21.46 18.52
C VAL A 31 10.79 -20.78 17.29
N GLY A 32 11.74 -21.44 16.61
CA GLY A 32 12.36 -20.92 15.40
C GLY A 32 11.36 -20.67 14.26
N VAL A 33 10.46 -21.62 14.01
CA VAL A 33 9.40 -21.49 13.00
C VAL A 33 8.43 -20.37 13.34
N ALA A 34 8.04 -20.23 14.61
CA ALA A 34 7.17 -19.14 15.04
C ALA A 34 7.83 -17.76 14.82
N GLY A 35 9.12 -17.63 15.18
CA GLY A 35 9.89 -16.41 14.94
C GLY A 35 10.04 -16.08 13.46
N PHE A 36 10.37 -17.09 12.63
CA PHE A 36 10.49 -16.92 11.19
C PHE A 36 9.18 -16.42 10.55
N ARG A 37 8.04 -17.00 10.91
CA ARG A 37 6.72 -16.59 10.39
C ARG A 37 6.40 -15.12 10.69
N VAL A 38 6.72 -14.65 11.90
CA VAL A 38 6.54 -13.23 12.26
C VAL A 38 7.48 -12.35 11.45
N GLY A 39 8.75 -12.75 11.30
CA GLY A 39 9.72 -12.02 10.46
C GLY A 39 9.26 -11.88 9.01
N THR A 40 8.78 -12.97 8.40
CA THR A 40 8.28 -12.97 7.02
C THR A 40 7.04 -12.07 6.86
N SER A 41 6.10 -12.11 7.81
CA SER A 41 4.90 -11.24 7.79
C SER A 41 5.27 -9.76 7.78
N ARG A 42 6.22 -9.34 8.61
CA ARG A 42 6.71 -7.96 8.65
C ARG A 42 7.40 -7.54 7.37
N LEU A 43 8.25 -8.41 6.81
CA LEU A 43 8.92 -8.13 5.54
C LEU A 43 7.91 -7.98 4.40
N GLN A 44 6.87 -8.80 4.38
CA GLN A 44 5.80 -8.69 3.39
C GLN A 44 5.04 -7.36 3.53
N LEU A 45 4.66 -6.96 4.75
CA LEU A 45 4.02 -5.67 5.01
C LEU A 45 4.88 -4.48 4.57
N GLN A 46 6.19 -4.53 4.84
CA GLN A 46 7.12 -3.49 4.39
C GLN A 46 7.29 -3.46 2.86
N SER A 47 7.28 -4.63 2.22
CA SER A 47 7.31 -4.74 0.76
C SER A 47 6.06 -4.14 0.13
N ASP A 48 4.89 -4.48 0.66
CA ASP A 48 3.60 -3.93 0.20
C ASP A 48 3.53 -2.42 0.42
N LEU A 49 4.04 -1.93 1.55
CA LEU A 49 4.14 -0.51 1.82
C LEU A 49 4.96 0.23 0.76
N ARG A 50 6.15 -0.30 0.42
CA ARG A 50 7.01 0.29 -0.61
C ARG A 50 6.36 0.22 -1.99
N ARG A 51 5.66 -0.88 -2.30
CA ARG A 51 4.93 -1.07 -3.55
C ARG A 51 3.81 -0.04 -3.72
N VAL A 52 3.17 0.38 -2.63
CA VAL A 52 2.15 1.44 -2.62
C VAL A 52 2.80 2.82 -2.72
N LEU A 53 3.77 3.12 -1.86
CA LEU A 53 4.33 4.47 -1.72
C LEU A 53 5.18 4.88 -2.91
N ALA A 54 5.96 3.98 -3.51
CA ALA A 54 6.86 4.33 -4.61
C ALA A 54 6.11 4.95 -5.82
N PRO A 55 5.07 4.31 -6.39
CA PRO A 55 4.32 4.93 -7.49
C PRO A 55 3.52 6.15 -7.03
N LEU A 56 2.92 6.10 -5.84
CA LEU A 56 2.13 7.21 -5.32
C LEU A 56 2.97 8.48 -5.11
N ARG A 57 4.16 8.33 -4.55
CA ARG A 57 5.11 9.44 -4.37
C ARG A 57 5.58 9.99 -5.70
N LYS A 58 5.95 9.12 -6.64
CA LYS A 58 6.35 9.54 -7.99
C LYS A 58 5.26 10.35 -8.69
N ASP A 59 4.00 9.90 -8.60
CA ASP A 59 2.87 10.57 -9.25
C ASP A 59 2.56 11.91 -8.58
N LEU A 60 2.68 12.01 -7.25
CA LEU A 60 2.50 13.27 -6.52
C LEU A 60 3.62 14.27 -6.80
N GLU A 61 4.88 13.83 -6.82
CA GLU A 61 6.03 14.66 -7.14
C GLU A 61 5.93 15.22 -8.56
N ASN A 62 5.42 14.42 -9.51
CA ASN A 62 5.25 14.85 -10.90
C ASN A 62 3.98 15.64 -11.18
N SER A 63 3.12 15.86 -10.19
CA SER A 63 1.85 16.57 -10.36
C SER A 63 1.91 17.99 -9.79
N SER A 64 0.78 18.70 -9.86
CA SER A 64 0.64 20.07 -9.37
C SER A 64 -0.34 20.12 -8.22
N PHE A 65 0.04 20.73 -7.10
CA PHE A 65 -0.84 20.82 -5.91
C PHE A 65 -2.20 21.46 -6.24
N GLN A 66 -2.23 22.47 -7.13
CA GLN A 66 -3.45 23.18 -7.49
C GLN A 66 -4.47 22.31 -8.24
N SER A 67 -4.02 21.23 -8.84
CA SER A 67 -4.85 20.27 -9.57
C SER A 67 -5.42 19.15 -8.70
N MET A 68 -5.02 19.11 -7.44
CA MET A 68 -5.35 18.00 -6.58
C MET A 68 -6.69 18.20 -5.89
N SER A 69 -7.42 17.11 -5.77
CA SER A 69 -8.62 17.05 -4.96
C SER A 69 -8.59 15.81 -4.10
N SER A 70 -9.12 15.92 -2.89
CA SER A 70 -9.32 14.77 -2.02
C SER A 70 -10.77 14.72 -1.56
N THR A 71 -11.27 13.49 -1.42
CA THR A 71 -12.60 13.22 -0.87
C THR A 71 -12.43 12.29 0.31
N ALA A 72 -12.94 12.71 1.47
CA ALA A 72 -12.97 11.88 2.65
C ALA A 72 -14.10 10.86 2.56
N LEU A 73 -13.79 9.61 2.87
CA LEU A 73 -14.79 8.53 2.90
C LEU A 73 -14.67 7.79 4.23
N GLU A 74 -15.63 8.00 5.10
CA GLU A 74 -15.72 7.31 6.39
C GLU A 74 -16.58 6.06 6.23
N ILE A 75 -16.11 4.93 6.75
CA ILE A 75 -16.89 3.70 6.77
C ILE A 75 -17.74 3.72 8.05
N PRO A 76 -19.09 3.71 7.99
CA PRO A 76 -19.94 3.80 9.19
C PRO A 76 -19.71 2.68 10.21
N SER A 77 -19.26 1.51 9.74
CA SER A 77 -19.11 0.30 10.55
C SER A 77 -17.72 0.11 11.18
N LEU A 78 -16.72 0.95 10.86
CA LEU A 78 -15.37 0.86 11.39
C LEU A 78 -14.74 2.25 11.52
N PRO A 79 -13.93 2.52 12.56
CA PRO A 79 -13.15 3.77 12.67
C PRO A 79 -11.95 3.75 11.71
N ALA A 80 -12.23 3.53 10.42
CA ALA A 80 -11.29 3.42 9.33
C ALA A 80 -11.70 4.40 8.24
N ARG A 81 -10.73 5.14 7.70
CA ARG A 81 -10.95 6.16 6.69
C ARG A 81 -10.36 5.71 5.35
N ARG A 82 -11.09 5.96 4.27
CA ARG A 82 -10.83 5.43 2.91
C ARG A 82 -10.84 6.54 1.89
N ASP A 83 -9.93 7.48 2.06
CA ASP A 83 -9.95 8.69 1.24
C ASP A 83 -9.72 8.39 -0.25
N GLY A 84 -10.24 9.26 -1.09
CA GLY A 84 -9.89 9.38 -2.51
C GLY A 84 -8.96 10.57 -2.70
N LEU A 85 -8.00 10.42 -3.61
CA LEU A 85 -7.09 11.46 -4.07
C LEU A 85 -7.03 11.44 -5.58
N CYS A 86 -7.32 12.58 -6.19
CA CYS A 86 -7.23 12.79 -7.63
C CYS A 86 -6.20 13.87 -7.89
N LEU A 87 -5.41 13.66 -8.94
CA LEU A 87 -4.35 14.56 -9.35
C LEU A 87 -4.20 14.50 -10.87
N ASN A 88 -3.67 15.56 -11.45
CA ASN A 88 -3.38 15.57 -12.88
C ASN A 88 -2.12 14.76 -13.17
N GLY A 89 -2.16 13.98 -14.24
CA GLY A 89 -1.05 13.17 -14.70
C GLY A 89 -0.81 13.30 -16.19
N LEU A 90 0.32 12.73 -16.61
CA LEU A 90 0.67 12.51 -18.00
C LEU A 90 0.55 11.02 -18.30
N ARG A 91 -0.14 10.64 -19.37
CA ARG A 91 -0.18 9.23 -19.82
C ARG A 91 1.20 8.73 -20.23
N ASP A 92 1.92 9.58 -20.96
CA ASP A 92 3.29 9.32 -21.38
C ASP A 92 4.20 10.49 -21.02
N ALA A 93 4.80 10.41 -19.84
CA ALA A 93 5.74 11.42 -19.36
C ALA A 93 7.07 11.44 -20.15
N LEU A 94 7.34 10.43 -20.98
CA LEU A 94 8.57 10.32 -21.77
C LEU A 94 8.42 10.94 -23.17
N SER A 95 7.20 11.17 -23.63
CA SER A 95 6.95 11.80 -24.93
C SER A 95 7.14 13.31 -24.85
N ASP A 96 7.91 13.88 -25.79
CA ASP A 96 8.06 15.33 -25.94
C ASP A 96 6.72 16.02 -26.23
N SER A 97 5.76 15.31 -26.85
CA SER A 97 4.42 15.83 -27.13
C SER A 97 3.58 16.11 -25.88
N SER A 98 3.98 15.55 -24.73
CA SER A 98 3.31 15.75 -23.43
C SER A 98 3.69 17.07 -22.77
N TYR A 99 4.60 17.84 -23.39
CA TYR A 99 5.07 19.12 -22.88
C TYR A 99 4.81 20.22 -23.92
N ALA A 100 4.41 21.40 -23.44
CA ALA A 100 4.17 22.54 -24.32
C ALA A 100 5.50 23.07 -24.89
N ALA A 101 5.63 23.09 -26.22
CA ALA A 101 6.86 23.43 -26.94
C ALA A 101 7.46 24.82 -26.60
N GLY A 102 6.69 25.75 -26.05
CA GLY A 102 7.16 27.09 -25.67
C GLY A 102 7.50 27.26 -24.19
N SER A 103 6.76 26.63 -23.28
CA SER A 103 6.91 26.82 -21.83
C SER A 103 7.61 25.66 -21.12
N GLY A 104 7.72 24.49 -21.78
CA GLY A 104 8.22 23.26 -21.15
C GLY A 104 7.30 22.71 -20.06
N LEU A 105 6.12 23.31 -19.87
CA LEU A 105 5.17 22.85 -18.86
C LEU A 105 4.44 21.58 -19.33
N PRO A 106 4.11 20.69 -18.40
CA PRO A 106 3.34 19.49 -18.70
C PRO A 106 1.95 19.86 -19.24
N GLN A 107 1.54 19.19 -20.32
CA GLN A 107 0.17 19.22 -20.83
C GLN A 107 -0.59 18.03 -20.23
N TRP A 108 -1.29 18.27 -19.13
CA TRP A 108 -2.06 17.25 -18.44
C TRP A 108 -3.12 16.65 -19.36
N ASP A 109 -3.11 15.33 -19.54
CA ASP A 109 -3.97 14.61 -20.50
C ASP A 109 -4.78 13.45 -19.85
N CYS A 110 -4.59 13.27 -18.55
CA CYS A 110 -5.34 12.35 -17.72
C CYS A 110 -5.38 12.79 -16.25
N PHE A 111 -6.30 12.18 -15.50
CA PHE A 111 -6.30 12.23 -14.06
C PHE A 111 -5.83 10.89 -13.49
N VAL A 112 -4.96 10.93 -12.49
CA VAL A 112 -4.60 9.77 -11.69
C VAL A 112 -5.45 9.78 -10.43
N LEU A 113 -6.20 8.71 -10.21
CA LEU A 113 -7.05 8.54 -9.04
C LEU A 113 -6.50 7.43 -8.16
N TYR A 114 -6.27 7.76 -6.90
CA TYR A 114 -5.95 6.83 -5.83
C TYR A 114 -7.10 6.77 -4.86
N PHE A 115 -7.61 5.59 -4.55
CA PHE A 115 -8.63 5.44 -3.52
C PHE A 115 -8.55 4.08 -2.86
N ALA A 116 -8.99 4.03 -1.60
CA ALA A 116 -9.13 2.78 -0.89
C ALA A 116 -10.58 2.28 -1.01
N THR A 117 -10.78 1.01 -1.37
CA THR A 117 -12.11 0.42 -1.45
C THR A 117 -12.74 0.28 -0.07
N GLN A 118 -14.06 0.23 -0.03
CA GLN A 118 -14.86 0.04 1.18
C GLN A 118 -15.04 -1.44 1.57
N ASP A 119 -14.27 -2.35 0.96
CA ASP A 119 -14.35 -3.78 1.24
C ASP A 119 -14.04 -4.02 2.74
N LEU A 120 -14.81 -4.90 3.38
CA LEU A 120 -14.66 -5.26 4.79
C LEU A 120 -14.15 -6.69 4.94
N PRO A 121 -13.23 -6.98 5.88
CA PRO A 121 -12.68 -6.07 6.89
C PRO A 121 -11.41 -5.32 6.45
N GLU A 122 -10.91 -5.57 5.23
CA GLU A 122 -9.71 -4.97 4.62
C GLU A 122 -10.10 -4.44 3.25
N GLY A 123 -9.62 -3.24 2.94
CA GLY A 123 -9.85 -2.58 1.67
C GLY A 123 -8.64 -2.72 0.77
N ARG A 124 -8.85 -2.45 -0.51
CA ARG A 124 -7.82 -2.47 -1.53
C ARG A 124 -7.43 -1.04 -1.88
N LEU A 125 -6.14 -0.75 -2.03
CA LEU A 125 -5.71 0.52 -2.60
C LEU A 125 -5.62 0.35 -4.11
N VAL A 126 -6.34 1.19 -4.83
CA VAL A 126 -6.45 1.13 -6.26
C VAL A 126 -5.92 2.43 -6.85
N ARG A 127 -5.12 2.30 -7.89
CA ARG A 127 -4.72 3.39 -8.78
C ARG A 127 -5.45 3.23 -10.11
N LEU A 128 -6.12 4.29 -10.55
CA LEU A 128 -6.87 4.38 -11.80
C LEU A 128 -6.34 5.55 -12.63
N LEU A 129 -6.47 5.44 -13.95
CA LEU A 129 -6.30 6.56 -14.87
C LEU A 129 -7.65 6.91 -15.50
N LEU A 130 -8.06 8.16 -15.33
CA LEU A 130 -9.31 8.70 -15.90
C LEU A 130 -8.99 9.61 -17.07
N ARG A 131 -9.86 9.58 -18.08
CA ARG A 131 -9.71 10.41 -19.27
C ARG A 131 -10.00 11.86 -18.92
N ASP A 132 -9.08 12.74 -19.29
CA ASP A 132 -9.39 14.15 -19.49
C ASP A 132 -9.73 14.36 -20.97
N THR A 133 -10.87 14.98 -21.24
CA THR A 133 -11.32 15.32 -22.60
C THR A 133 -10.75 16.67 -23.06
N THR A 134 -10.19 17.45 -22.15
CA THR A 134 -9.71 18.82 -22.39
C THR A 134 -8.28 18.97 -21.87
N PRO A 135 -7.28 18.39 -22.55
CA PRO A 135 -5.89 18.50 -22.12
C PRO A 135 -5.48 19.97 -22.04
N SER A 136 -4.89 20.34 -20.91
CA SER A 136 -4.63 21.74 -20.58
C SER A 136 -3.33 21.87 -19.78
N VAL A 137 -2.63 22.97 -20.02
CA VAL A 137 -1.48 23.38 -19.21
C VAL A 137 -1.94 23.92 -17.85
N LEU A 138 -3.13 24.54 -17.81
CA LEU A 138 -3.78 24.99 -16.59
C LEU A 138 -4.48 23.81 -15.93
N SER A 139 -3.99 23.46 -14.75
CA SER A 139 -4.36 22.25 -14.05
C SER A 139 -5.60 22.49 -13.18
N LEU A 140 -6.78 22.26 -13.75
CA LEU A 140 -8.03 22.38 -13.00
C LEU A 140 -8.29 21.11 -12.18
N PRO A 141 -8.60 21.23 -10.88
CA PRO A 141 -8.88 20.05 -10.06
C PRO A 141 -10.21 19.43 -10.46
N ARG A 142 -10.22 18.11 -10.69
CA ARG A 142 -11.45 17.33 -10.84
C ARG A 142 -12.04 17.07 -9.47
N SER A 143 -13.26 17.55 -9.20
CA SER A 143 -13.96 17.20 -7.96
C SER A 143 -14.34 15.72 -7.95
N LEU A 144 -13.97 15.01 -6.88
CA LEU A 144 -14.27 13.58 -6.72
C LEU A 144 -15.61 13.37 -6.05
N THR A 145 -16.47 12.58 -6.70
CA THR A 145 -17.70 12.06 -6.12
C THR A 145 -17.53 10.62 -5.66
N ALA A 146 -18.45 10.13 -4.81
CA ALA A 146 -18.44 8.73 -4.40
C ALA A 146 -18.58 7.75 -5.59
N ALA A 147 -19.22 8.17 -6.69
CA ALA A 147 -19.32 7.38 -7.90
C ALA A 147 -17.98 7.23 -8.64
N ASP A 148 -17.10 8.24 -8.53
CA ASP A 148 -15.76 8.18 -9.12
C ASP A 148 -14.87 7.14 -8.42
N LEU A 149 -15.10 6.91 -7.12
CA LEU A 149 -14.38 5.95 -6.26
C LEU A 149 -14.89 4.51 -6.44
N SER A 150 -15.15 4.12 -7.68
CA SER A 150 -15.67 2.79 -8.03
C SER A 150 -14.84 2.16 -9.14
N LEU A 151 -14.64 0.84 -9.04
CA LEU A 151 -14.01 0.05 -10.10
C LEU A 151 -14.86 -0.02 -11.38
N ALA A 152 -16.15 0.33 -11.29
CA ALA A 152 -17.09 0.37 -12.41
C ALA A 152 -17.18 1.76 -13.07
N ASN A 153 -16.25 2.67 -12.78
CA ASN A 153 -16.27 4.02 -13.35
C ASN A 153 -16.19 3.97 -14.90
N PRO A 154 -17.13 4.58 -15.63
CA PRO A 154 -17.13 4.58 -17.10
C PRO A 154 -16.00 5.40 -17.73
N ASP A 155 -15.40 6.36 -17.00
CA ASP A 155 -14.37 7.27 -17.51
C ASP A 155 -12.95 6.68 -17.52
N LEU A 156 -12.83 5.39 -17.18
CA LEU A 156 -11.56 4.67 -17.13
C LEU A 156 -10.87 4.65 -18.50
N ILE A 157 -9.62 5.11 -18.55
CA ILE A 157 -8.77 4.93 -19.72
C ILE A 157 -8.32 3.47 -19.77
N GLY A 158 -8.63 2.78 -20.87
CA GLY A 158 -8.02 1.49 -21.21
C GLY A 158 -8.25 0.35 -20.21
N ARG A 159 -9.17 0.50 -19.24
CA ARG A 159 -9.30 -0.38 -18.06
C ARG A 159 -7.98 -0.56 -17.30
N GLU A 160 -7.10 0.43 -17.29
CA GLU A 160 -5.86 0.41 -16.52
C GLU A 160 -6.14 0.60 -15.02
N ILE A 161 -6.67 -0.47 -14.43
CA ILE A 161 -6.90 -0.58 -12.99
C ILE A 161 -5.71 -1.30 -12.40
N ARG A 162 -4.98 -0.63 -11.51
CA ARG A 162 -3.88 -1.26 -10.79
C ARG A 162 -4.19 -1.32 -9.30
N VAL A 163 -4.37 -2.55 -8.81
CA VAL A 163 -4.44 -2.81 -7.37
C VAL A 163 -3.02 -2.80 -6.80
N LEU A 164 -2.77 -1.91 -5.84
CA LEU A 164 -1.45 -1.72 -5.22
C LEU A 164 -1.28 -2.56 -3.97
N SER A 165 -2.35 -2.74 -3.19
CA SER A 165 -2.36 -3.57 -1.98
C SER A 165 -3.79 -3.99 -1.65
N ASP A 166 -3.94 -5.19 -1.08
CA ASP A 166 -5.21 -5.73 -0.59
C ASP A 166 -5.35 -5.67 0.94
N LEU A 167 -4.37 -5.06 1.62
CA LEU A 167 -4.22 -5.11 3.08
C LEU A 167 -4.45 -3.75 3.74
N ILE A 168 -5.17 -2.84 3.07
CA ILE A 168 -5.33 -1.47 3.56
C ILE A 168 -6.35 -1.50 4.68
N LEU A 169 -5.99 -0.90 5.81
CA LEU A 169 -6.90 -0.62 6.91
C LEU A 169 -7.37 0.84 6.88
N ASP A 170 -6.45 1.77 6.60
CA ASP A 170 -6.71 3.21 6.65
C ASP A 170 -5.90 3.89 5.55
N PHE A 171 -6.54 4.79 4.81
CA PHE A 171 -5.89 5.65 3.83
C PHE A 171 -6.44 7.06 4.01
N ARG A 172 -5.58 7.95 4.47
CA ARG A 172 -5.91 9.32 4.85
C ARG A 172 -5.12 10.28 3.99
N VAL A 173 -5.79 11.27 3.44
CA VAL A 173 -5.18 12.31 2.62
C VAL A 173 -5.60 13.66 3.15
N ARG A 174 -4.61 14.50 3.46
CA ARG A 174 -4.83 15.89 3.85
C ARG A 174 -4.00 16.79 2.95
N LEU A 175 -4.68 17.73 2.31
CA LEU A 175 -4.06 18.77 1.51
C LEU A 175 -3.86 19.99 2.41
N ASP A 176 -2.64 20.49 2.52
CA ASP A 176 -2.32 21.72 3.24
C ASP A 176 -2.10 22.85 2.23
N PRO A 177 -3.13 23.66 1.94
CA PRO A 177 -3.04 24.71 0.92
C PRO A 177 -2.10 25.85 1.31
N SER A 178 -1.83 26.03 2.61
CA SER A 178 -0.96 27.10 3.10
C SER A 178 0.50 26.84 2.71
N ASN A 179 0.91 25.58 2.75
CA ASN A 179 2.29 25.15 2.47
C ASN A 179 2.43 24.40 1.15
N GLN A 180 1.34 24.23 0.38
CA GLN A 180 1.30 23.41 -0.84
C GLN A 180 1.76 21.95 -0.63
N MET A 181 1.60 21.43 0.59
CA MET A 181 2.06 20.10 0.98
C MET A 181 0.92 19.10 1.06
N ILE A 182 1.25 17.82 0.87
CA ILE A 182 0.31 16.72 0.96
C ILE A 182 0.74 15.80 2.09
N GLN A 183 -0.14 15.60 3.05
CA GLN A 183 0.06 14.63 4.13
C GLN A 183 -0.73 13.37 3.81
N LEU A 184 -0.04 12.24 3.82
CA LEU A 184 -0.60 10.93 3.57
C LEU A 184 -0.43 10.08 4.82
N GLY A 185 -1.52 9.46 5.26
CA GLY A 185 -1.50 8.42 6.28
C GLY A 185 -1.91 7.09 5.67
N LEU A 186 -1.10 6.06 5.84
CA LEU A 186 -1.42 4.71 5.37
C LEU A 186 -1.26 3.72 6.51
N LYS A 187 -2.31 2.93 6.77
CA LYS A 187 -2.25 1.77 7.67
C LYS A 187 -2.50 0.50 6.89
N LEU A 188 -1.57 -0.43 6.99
CA LEU A 188 -1.69 -1.79 6.47
C LEU A 188 -1.91 -2.77 7.62
N ARG A 189 -2.71 -3.80 7.38
CA ARG A 189 -2.98 -4.86 8.36
C ARG A 189 -2.74 -6.22 7.74
N SER A 190 -1.91 -7.04 8.38
CA SER A 190 -1.71 -8.44 8.00
C SER A 190 -2.01 -9.37 9.17
N LYS A 191 -2.44 -10.59 8.84
CA LYS A 191 -2.65 -11.66 9.82
C LYS A 191 -1.35 -12.48 9.94
N ALA A 192 -0.56 -12.18 10.97
CA ALA A 192 0.63 -12.96 11.32
C ALA A 192 0.23 -14.22 12.12
N GLY A 193 -0.22 -15.25 11.42
CA GLY A 193 -0.56 -16.56 12.02
C GLY A 193 -1.94 -16.62 12.68
N LYS A 194 -2.14 -17.58 13.60
CA LYS A 194 -3.48 -17.97 14.12
C LYS A 194 -4.17 -16.92 15.00
N SER A 195 -3.46 -15.91 15.52
CA SER A 195 -4.07 -14.95 16.46
C SER A 195 -3.40 -13.57 16.54
N ARG A 196 -2.27 -13.33 15.86
CA ARG A 196 -1.60 -12.02 15.91
C ARG A 196 -1.92 -11.23 14.66
N VAL A 197 -2.46 -10.04 14.87
CA VAL A 197 -2.68 -9.05 13.83
C VAL A 197 -1.51 -8.08 13.90
N GLU A 198 -0.78 -7.94 12.79
CA GLU A 198 0.25 -6.93 12.66
C GLU A 198 -0.32 -5.74 11.91
N VAL A 199 -0.13 -4.54 12.46
CA VAL A 199 -0.51 -3.28 11.83
C VAL A 199 0.77 -2.48 11.60
N LEU A 200 0.94 -2.01 10.36
CA LEU A 200 2.02 -1.11 9.99
C LEU A 200 1.39 0.23 9.59
N GLU A 201 1.82 1.30 10.26
CA GLU A 201 1.37 2.66 9.97
C GLU A 201 2.56 3.49 9.48
N ILE A 202 2.31 4.32 8.47
CA ILE A 202 3.23 5.37 8.05
C ILE A 202 2.46 6.66 7.82
N GLU A 203 3.12 7.77 8.14
CA GLU A 203 2.70 9.10 7.74
C GLU A 203 3.84 9.74 6.94
N THR A 204 3.51 10.28 5.77
CA THR A 204 4.50 10.88 4.87
C THR A 204 4.00 12.23 4.36
N ILE A 205 4.90 13.19 4.26
CA ILE A 205 4.63 14.51 3.68
C ILE A 205 5.34 14.60 2.33
N ILE A 206 4.63 15.06 1.32
CA ILE A 206 5.14 15.17 -0.06
C ILE A 206 4.87 16.57 -0.58
N ASP A 207 5.87 17.11 -1.28
CA ASP A 207 5.85 18.41 -1.96
C ASP A 207 5.79 18.19 -3.49
N PRO A 208 4.70 18.58 -4.18
CA PRO A 208 4.57 18.43 -5.63
C PRO A 208 5.48 19.40 -6.40
N ALA A 209 6.37 18.87 -7.24
CA ALA A 209 7.41 19.66 -7.89
C ALA A 209 6.88 20.64 -8.95
N ASN A 210 5.76 20.30 -9.60
CA ASN A 210 5.16 21.05 -10.71
C ASN A 210 4.06 22.04 -10.26
N THR A 211 4.09 22.46 -8.99
CA THR A 211 3.18 23.48 -8.48
C THR A 211 3.54 24.86 -9.03
N SER A 212 2.58 25.51 -9.69
CA SER A 212 2.74 26.86 -10.26
C SER A 212 1.44 27.66 -10.10
N PRO A 213 1.49 28.91 -9.61
CA PRO A 213 2.64 29.58 -8.99
C PRO A 213 3.09 28.92 -7.68
N ARG A 214 4.40 28.98 -7.40
CA ARG A 214 4.97 28.65 -6.09
C ARG A 214 4.70 29.82 -5.14
N LEU A 215 4.19 29.52 -3.94
CA LEU A 215 3.99 30.50 -2.87
C LEU A 215 5.33 30.89 -2.22
#